data_AF-A0AAD8IWA3-F1
#
_entry.id   AF-A0AAD8IWA3-F1
#
_cell.length_a   1.000
_cell.length_b   1.000
_cell.length_c   1.000
_cell.angle_alpha   90.00
_cell.angle_beta   90.00
_cell.angle_gamma   90.00
#
_symmetry.space_group_name_H-M   'P 1'
#
loop_
_entity.id
_entity.type
_entity.pdbx_description
1 polymer ?
#
loop_
_entity_poly.entity_id
_entity_poly.type
_entity_poly.pdbx_seq_one_letter_code
_entity_poly.pdbx_strand_id
1 'polypeptide(L)'
;MANADVIAASDDKLVRLPRTPNVDDILKKYFAARVKKNNKLSEAIQEILSGLRCYFDKALRAMLLYKNERKQYEEVSAEHIPPSTVYGAEHLLRLFVKLPEILHDANIEEETLLNLQPKILDLLKFLQKNQSTFFLSTYQTPEDLDSEIKNDIKA
;
A
#
# COMPACT_ATOMS: atom_id res chain seq x y z
N MET A 1 -10.57 24.10 3.45
CA MET A 1 -9.16 23.66 3.42
C MET A 1 -9.07 22.47 4.35
N ALA A 2 -9.00 21.24 3.81
CA ALA A 2 -8.91 20.04 4.63
C ALA A 2 -7.45 19.82 5.01
N ASN A 3 -7.17 19.80 6.32
CA ASN A 3 -5.83 19.65 6.88
C ASN A 3 -5.24 18.30 6.48
N ALA A 4 -4.11 18.33 5.79
CA ALA A 4 -3.32 17.17 5.42
C ALA A 4 -2.56 16.55 6.62
N ASP A 5 -2.75 17.11 7.82
CA ASP A 5 -1.99 16.76 9.03
C ASP A 5 -2.52 15.53 9.78
N VAL A 6 -3.56 14.86 9.29
CA VAL A 6 -4.11 13.65 9.95
C VAL A 6 -3.32 12.38 9.59
N ILE A 7 -2.32 12.46 8.71
CA ILE A 7 -1.44 11.32 8.34
C ILE A 7 0.00 11.56 8.81
N ALA A 8 0.19 12.33 9.88
CA ALA A 8 1.41 12.25 10.67
C ALA A 8 1.20 11.15 11.71
N ALA A 9 1.76 9.97 11.45
CA ALA A 9 2.00 9.00 12.51
C ALA A 9 2.77 9.75 13.61
N SER A 10 2.09 10.05 14.72
CA SER A 10 2.74 10.54 15.94
C SER A 10 3.90 9.61 16.24
N ASP A 11 5.05 10.15 16.65
CA ASP A 11 6.38 9.51 16.64
C ASP A 11 6.49 8.09 17.25
N ASP A 12 5.45 7.59 17.90
CA ASP A 12 5.39 6.28 18.55
C ASP A 12 4.20 5.42 18.10
N LYS A 13 3.64 5.62 16.89
CA LYS A 13 2.54 4.79 16.37
C LYS A 13 2.93 4.04 15.12
N LEU A 14 2.88 2.72 15.19
CA LEU A 14 3.22 1.82 14.10
C LEU A 14 1.97 1.07 13.61
N VAL A 15 2.02 0.69 12.34
CA VAL A 15 1.04 -0.20 11.74
C VAL A 15 1.46 -1.64 12.07
N ARG A 16 0.55 -2.48 12.59
CA ARG A 16 0.86 -3.91 12.81
C ARG A 16 1.09 -4.62 11.47
N LEU A 17 2.11 -5.46 11.45
CA LEU A 17 2.46 -6.33 10.33
C LEU A 17 2.34 -7.80 10.77
N PRO A 18 1.91 -8.72 9.89
CA PRO A 18 1.42 -8.46 8.54
C PRO A 18 0.03 -7.78 8.54
N ARG A 19 -0.23 -6.96 7.53
CA ARG A 19 -1.54 -6.33 7.32
C ARG A 19 -2.50 -7.27 6.63
N THR A 20 -3.76 -7.16 7.02
CA THR A 20 -4.89 -7.84 6.37
C THR A 20 -5.98 -6.80 6.11
N PRO A 21 -6.38 -6.58 4.84
CA PRO A 21 -5.73 -7.09 3.63
C PRO A 21 -4.35 -6.42 3.38
N ASN A 22 -3.41 -7.17 2.81
CA ASN A 22 -2.14 -6.62 2.33
C ASN A 22 -2.28 -6.02 0.91
N VAL A 23 -1.22 -5.39 0.38
CA VAL A 23 -1.21 -4.81 -0.97
C VAL A 23 -1.60 -5.84 -2.03
N ASP A 24 -1.04 -7.05 -1.96
CA ASP A 24 -1.37 -8.14 -2.90
C ASP A 24 -2.86 -8.45 -2.92
N ASP A 25 -3.49 -8.56 -1.74
CA ASP A 25 -4.92 -8.81 -1.60
C ASP A 25 -5.75 -7.66 -2.15
N ILE A 26 -5.33 -6.41 -1.90
CA ILE A 26 -6.01 -5.21 -2.39
C ILE A 26 -5.98 -5.16 -3.92
N LEU A 27 -4.81 -5.40 -4.54
CA LEU A 27 -4.68 -5.40 -5.99
C LEU A 27 -5.49 -6.53 -6.63
N LYS A 28 -5.52 -7.73 -6.02
CA LYS A 28 -6.38 -8.85 -6.46
C LYS A 28 -7.86 -8.50 -6.37
N LYS A 29 -8.30 -7.88 -5.27
CA LYS A 29 -9.70 -7.42 -5.09
C LYS A 29 -10.08 -6.36 -6.13
N TYR A 30 -9.17 -5.42 -6.43
CA TYR A 30 -9.39 -4.43 -7.48
C TYR A 30 -9.52 -5.08 -8.86
N PHE A 31 -8.61 -6.00 -9.21
CA PHE A 31 -8.65 -6.73 -10.47
C PHE A 31 -10.00 -7.44 -10.65
N ALA A 32 -10.43 -8.21 -9.66
CA ALA A 32 -11.71 -8.91 -9.68
C ALA A 32 -12.92 -7.96 -9.81
N ALA A 33 -12.83 -6.74 -9.25
CA ALA A 33 -13.89 -5.74 -9.31
C ALA A 33 -13.98 -5.01 -10.66
N ARG A 34 -12.94 -5.06 -11.51
CA ARG A 34 -12.85 -4.32 -12.79
C ARG A 34 -12.86 -5.21 -14.01
N VAL A 35 -12.39 -6.43 -13.87
CA VAL A 35 -12.39 -7.41 -14.96
C VAL A 35 -13.77 -8.04 -15.10
N LYS A 36 -14.43 -7.73 -16.23
CA LYS A 36 -15.53 -8.54 -16.79
C LYS A 36 -14.93 -9.45 -17.88
N LYS A 37 -15.67 -10.39 -18.47
CA LYS A 37 -15.22 -11.40 -19.48
C LYS A 37 -14.50 -10.88 -20.76
N ASN A 38 -14.02 -9.64 -20.79
CA ASN A 38 -13.34 -8.99 -21.91
C ASN A 38 -11.81 -9.14 -21.77
N ASN A 39 -11.16 -9.84 -22.72
CA ASN A 39 -9.79 -10.33 -22.54
C ASN A 39 -8.72 -9.22 -22.55
N LYS A 40 -8.76 -8.29 -23.52
CA LYS A 40 -7.72 -7.25 -23.70
C LYS A 40 -7.63 -6.23 -22.56
N LEU A 41 -8.78 -5.82 -22.00
CA LEU A 41 -8.80 -4.90 -20.86
C LEU A 41 -8.18 -5.56 -19.62
N SER A 42 -8.39 -6.87 -19.47
CA SER A 42 -7.87 -7.64 -18.35
C SER A 42 -6.35 -7.72 -18.38
N GLU A 43 -5.75 -7.96 -19.54
CA GLU A 43 -4.30 -7.97 -19.75
C GLU A 43 -3.67 -6.61 -19.37
N ALA A 44 -4.23 -5.51 -19.88
CA ALA A 44 -3.74 -4.17 -19.59
C ALA A 44 -3.83 -3.80 -18.10
N ILE A 45 -4.92 -4.18 -17.42
CA ILE A 45 -5.04 -3.97 -15.97
C ILE A 45 -4.03 -4.83 -15.23
N GLN A 46 -3.86 -6.10 -15.62
CA GLN A 46 -2.92 -7.02 -14.97
C GLN A 46 -1.48 -6.52 -15.07
N GLU A 47 -1.07 -6.02 -16.23
CA GLU A 47 0.26 -5.44 -16.45
C GLU A 47 0.53 -4.27 -15.50
N ILE A 48 -0.45 -3.36 -15.37
CA ILE A 48 -0.33 -2.20 -14.49
C ILE A 48 -0.26 -2.60 -13.02
N LEU A 49 -1.09 -3.56 -12.59
CA LEU A 49 -1.05 -4.04 -11.21
C LEU A 49 0.26 -4.78 -10.90
N SER A 50 0.80 -5.51 -11.86
CA SER A 50 2.11 -6.15 -11.75
C SER A 50 3.22 -5.10 -11.61
N GLY A 51 3.19 -4.05 -12.44
CA GLY A 51 4.12 -2.92 -12.36
C GLY A 51 4.05 -2.22 -11.00
N LEU A 52 2.83 -1.90 -10.52
CA LEU A 52 2.63 -1.27 -9.21
C LEU A 52 3.14 -2.14 -8.05
N ARG A 53 2.89 -3.45 -8.10
CA ARG A 53 3.40 -4.39 -7.08
C ARG A 53 4.92 -4.42 -7.06
N CYS A 54 5.54 -4.66 -8.21
CA CYS A 54 7.00 -4.71 -8.35
C CYS A 54 7.64 -3.39 -7.90
N TYR A 55 7.01 -2.28 -8.24
CA TYR A 55 7.49 -0.97 -7.83
C TYR A 55 7.35 -0.76 -6.32
N PHE A 56 6.22 -1.12 -5.73
CA PHE A 56 6.01 -1.07 -4.28
C PHE A 56 7.08 -1.86 -3.52
N ASP A 57 7.37 -3.09 -3.96
CA ASP A 57 8.37 -3.96 -3.34
C ASP A 57 9.77 -3.33 -3.34
N LYS A 58 10.15 -2.62 -4.41
CA LYS A 58 11.44 -1.93 -4.52
C LYS A 58 11.45 -0.59 -3.78
N ALA A 59 10.36 0.15 -3.85
CA ALA A 59 10.26 1.51 -3.34
C ALA A 59 10.08 1.56 -1.83
N LEU A 60 9.54 0.50 -1.20
CA LEU A 60 9.17 0.53 0.22
C LEU A 60 10.33 1.01 1.10
N ARG A 61 11.45 0.27 1.12
CA ARG A 61 12.63 0.62 1.92
C ARG A 61 13.32 1.90 1.45
N ALA A 62 13.27 2.16 0.15
CA ALA A 62 13.98 3.29 -0.47
C ALA A 62 13.35 4.64 -0.08
N MET A 63 12.01 4.74 -0.10
CA MET A 63 11.34 6.05 -0.02
C MET A 63 9.98 6.08 0.68
N LEU A 64 9.35 4.93 0.99
CA LEU A 64 7.97 4.93 1.52
C LEU A 64 7.88 4.79 3.04
N LEU A 65 8.95 4.35 3.71
CA LEU A 65 9.02 4.19 5.16
C LEU A 65 9.53 5.45 5.87
N TYR A 66 8.86 5.83 6.95
CA TYR A 66 9.35 6.80 7.91
C TYR A 66 10.50 6.20 8.74
N LYS A 67 11.24 7.08 9.43
CA LYS A 67 12.43 6.68 10.21
C LYS A 67 12.10 5.62 11.28
N ASN A 68 10.96 5.76 11.96
CA ASN A 68 10.50 4.84 13.01
C ASN A 68 10.02 3.48 12.48
N GLU A 69 9.58 3.39 11.22
CA GLU A 69 9.16 2.12 10.59
C GLU A 69 10.33 1.27 10.08
N ARG A 70 11.56 1.84 9.98
CA ARG A 70 12.72 1.12 9.42
C ARG A 70 13.13 -0.10 10.23
N LYS A 71 13.06 -0.01 11.56
CA LYS A 71 13.37 -1.14 12.45
C LYS A 71 12.40 -2.29 12.24
N GLN A 72 11.09 -1.99 12.21
CA GLN A 72 10.04 -2.97 11.93
C GLN A 72 10.23 -3.63 10.55
N TYR A 73 10.63 -2.85 9.54
CA TYR A 73 10.96 -3.41 8.23
C TYR A 73 12.14 -4.37 8.27
N GLU A 74 13.21 -4.05 8.99
CA GLU A 74 14.39 -4.90 9.08
C GLU A 74 14.06 -6.27 9.70
N GLU A 75 13.25 -6.27 10.76
CA GLU A 75 12.74 -7.49 11.41
C GLU A 75 11.93 -8.38 10.45
N VAL A 76 11.05 -7.78 9.65
CA VAL A 76 10.23 -8.52 8.67
C VAL A 76 11.03 -8.95 7.43
N SER A 77 11.96 -8.10 6.97
CA SER A 77 12.70 -8.32 5.72
C SER A 77 13.72 -9.46 5.79
N ALA A 78 14.10 -9.87 6.99
CA ALA A 78 15.00 -10.99 7.24
C ALA A 78 14.51 -12.30 6.59
N GLU A 79 13.20 -12.41 6.34
CA GLU A 79 12.58 -13.60 5.76
C GLU A 79 12.51 -13.60 4.22
N HIS A 80 13.15 -12.62 3.54
CA HIS A 80 13.06 -12.43 2.09
C HIS A 80 11.62 -12.32 1.55
N ILE A 81 10.70 -11.90 2.41
CA ILE A 81 9.29 -11.76 2.07
C ILE A 81 9.07 -10.48 1.25
N PRO A 82 8.35 -10.55 0.11
CA PRO A 82 7.99 -9.37 -0.65
C PRO A 82 7.15 -8.39 0.18
N PRO A 83 7.49 -7.09 0.21
CA PRO A 83 6.70 -6.09 0.91
C PRO A 83 5.20 -6.11 0.59
N SER A 84 4.81 -6.40 -0.65
CA SER A 84 3.42 -6.41 -1.09
C SER A 84 2.55 -7.43 -0.35
N THR A 85 3.15 -8.48 0.21
CA THR A 85 2.43 -9.53 0.96
C THR A 85 2.35 -9.25 2.45
N VAL A 86 2.97 -8.16 2.93
CA VAL A 86 3.04 -7.80 4.36
C VAL A 86 2.38 -6.46 4.63
N TYR A 87 2.65 -5.45 3.80
CA TYR A 87 2.21 -4.08 4.06
C TYR A 87 0.81 -3.83 3.50
N GLY A 88 0.14 -2.80 4.02
CA GLY A 88 -1.28 -2.52 3.77
C GLY A 88 -1.54 -1.30 2.88
N ALA A 89 -2.79 -0.84 2.91
CA ALA A 89 -3.27 0.27 2.10
C ALA A 89 -2.61 1.61 2.45
N GLU A 90 -2.20 1.79 3.71
CA GLU A 90 -1.53 3.00 4.20
C GLU A 90 -0.23 3.26 3.44
N HIS A 91 0.62 2.23 3.33
CA HIS A 91 1.89 2.32 2.60
C HIS A 91 1.67 2.39 1.09
N LEU A 92 0.66 1.69 0.57
CA LEU A 92 0.29 1.76 -0.84
C LEU A 92 -0.13 3.19 -1.24
N LEU A 93 -0.84 3.93 -0.38
CA LEU A 93 -1.17 5.33 -0.64
C LEU A 93 0.08 6.22 -0.71
N ARG A 94 1.10 5.96 0.11
CA ARG A 94 2.36 6.71 0.05
C ARG A 94 3.05 6.54 -1.29
N LEU A 95 2.93 5.36 -1.92
CA LEU A 95 3.41 5.15 -3.29
C LEU A 95 2.73 6.12 -4.26
N PHE A 96 1.41 6.27 -4.21
CA PHE A 96 0.70 7.18 -5.11
C PHE A 96 1.06 8.65 -4.91
N VAL A 97 1.47 9.06 -3.71
CA VAL A 97 2.01 10.41 -3.45
C VAL A 97 3.36 10.60 -4.13
N LYS A 98 4.20 9.56 -4.17
CA LYS A 98 5.52 9.58 -4.83
C LYS A 98 5.47 9.34 -6.33
N LEU A 99 4.43 8.67 -6.81
CA LEU A 99 4.33 8.21 -8.19
C LEU A 99 4.50 9.32 -9.25
N PRO A 100 3.98 10.56 -9.08
CA PRO A 100 4.20 11.63 -10.06
C PRO A 100 5.68 12.02 -10.22
N GLU A 101 6.42 12.11 -9.11
CA GLU A 101 7.86 12.41 -9.08
C GLU A 101 8.63 11.29 -9.82
N ILE A 102 8.29 10.04 -9.54
CA ILE A 102 8.91 8.86 -10.15
C ILE A 102 8.65 8.80 -11.66
N LEU A 103 7.40 9.03 -12.09
CA LEU A 103 7.01 8.96 -13.49
C LEU A 103 7.69 10.06 -14.31
N HIS A 104 7.87 11.24 -13.72
CA HIS A 104 8.65 12.33 -14.30
C HIS A 104 10.13 11.93 -14.47
N ASP A 105 10.75 11.41 -13.41
CA ASP A 105 12.18 11.05 -13.43
C ASP A 105 12.47 9.87 -14.37
N ALA A 106 11.49 8.98 -14.57
CA ALA A 106 11.58 7.87 -15.52
C ALA A 106 11.40 8.30 -17.00
N ASN A 107 11.12 9.59 -17.26
CA ASN A 107 10.89 10.15 -18.60
C ASN A 107 9.86 9.34 -19.41
N ILE A 108 8.74 8.97 -18.77
CA ILE A 108 7.67 8.20 -19.40
C ILE A 108 6.99 9.04 -20.50
N GLU A 109 6.74 8.42 -21.64
CA GLU A 109 6.06 9.05 -22.77
C GLU A 109 4.67 9.57 -22.38
N GLU A 110 4.31 10.75 -22.88
CA GLU A 110 3.05 11.43 -22.56
C GLU A 110 1.82 10.55 -22.89
N GLU A 111 1.84 9.84 -24.02
CA GLU A 111 0.76 8.92 -24.40
C GLU A 111 0.58 7.78 -23.38
N THR A 112 1.69 7.26 -22.84
CA THR A 112 1.65 6.22 -21.80
C THR A 112 1.10 6.78 -20.50
N LEU A 113 1.49 8.01 -20.12
CA LEU A 113 0.95 8.70 -18.94
C LEU A 113 -0.56 8.93 -19.05
N LEU A 114 -1.04 9.39 -20.21
CA LEU A 114 -2.47 9.62 -20.47
C LEU A 114 -3.29 8.33 -20.34
N ASN A 115 -2.72 7.17 -20.68
CA ASN A 115 -3.37 5.87 -20.51
C ASN A 115 -3.31 5.34 -19.07
N LEU A 116 -2.24 5.66 -18.34
CA LEU A 116 -1.99 5.17 -16.98
C LEU A 116 -2.80 5.95 -15.93
N GLN A 117 -2.84 7.28 -16.05
CA GLN A 117 -3.51 8.18 -15.10
C GLN A 117 -4.97 7.80 -14.77
N PRO A 118 -5.87 7.53 -15.75
CA PRO A 118 -7.25 7.17 -15.43
C PRO A 118 -7.37 5.85 -14.66
N LYS A 119 -6.42 4.92 -14.84
CA LYS A 119 -6.40 3.62 -14.16
C LYS A 119 -5.91 3.76 -12.72
N ILE A 120 -4.88 4.58 -12.49
CA ILE A 120 -4.44 4.95 -11.14
C ILE A 120 -5.59 5.64 -10.39
N LEU A 121 -6.24 6.61 -11.04
CA LEU A 121 -7.35 7.35 -10.42
C LEU A 121 -8.52 6.42 -10.07
N ASP A 122 -8.86 5.46 -10.92
CA ASP A 122 -9.89 4.47 -10.64
C ASP A 122 -9.50 3.55 -9.46
N LEU A 123 -8.24 3.13 -9.36
CA LEU A 123 -7.74 2.37 -8.21
C LEU A 123 -7.83 3.20 -6.92
N LEU A 124 -7.44 4.47 -6.94
CA LEU A 124 -7.60 5.37 -5.78
C LEU A 124 -9.07 5.53 -5.36
N LYS A 125 -9.99 5.68 -6.32
CA LYS A 125 -11.44 5.70 -6.05
C LYS A 125 -11.93 4.38 -5.47
N PHE A 126 -11.39 3.25 -5.94
CA PHE A 126 -11.70 1.94 -5.37
C PHE A 126 -11.23 1.83 -3.91
N LEU A 127 -10.02 2.32 -3.58
CA LEU A 127 -9.54 2.37 -2.19
C LEU A 127 -10.46 3.21 -1.32
N GLN A 128 -10.82 4.41 -1.77
CA GLN A 128 -11.73 5.32 -1.06
C GLN A 128 -13.10 4.68 -0.80
N LYS A 129 -13.70 4.03 -1.81
CA LYS A 129 -15.00 3.37 -1.68
C LYS A 129 -14.99 2.23 -0.65
N ASN A 130 -13.85 1.58 -0.46
CA ASN A 130 -13.68 0.44 0.46
C ASN A 130 -12.86 0.82 1.70
N GLN A 131 -12.82 2.11 2.05
CA GLN A 131 -11.87 2.62 3.04
C GLN A 131 -11.99 1.95 4.41
N SER A 132 -13.20 1.61 4.85
CA SER A 132 -13.44 0.95 6.14
C SER A 132 -12.90 -0.48 6.21
N THR A 133 -12.65 -1.10 5.07
CA THR A 133 -12.07 -2.45 4.97
C THR A 133 -10.56 -2.42 4.81
N PHE A 134 -10.02 -1.37 4.18
CA PHE A 134 -8.61 -1.32 3.80
C PHE A 134 -7.74 -0.53 4.76
N PHE A 135 -8.28 0.53 5.36
CA PHE A 135 -7.53 1.41 6.26
C PHE A 135 -7.90 1.13 7.72
N LEU A 136 -6.89 1.22 8.58
CA LEU A 136 -7.10 1.17 10.03
C LEU A 136 -7.91 2.37 10.52
N SER A 137 -8.83 2.13 11.46
CA SER A 137 -9.54 3.19 12.18
C SER A 137 -8.65 3.92 13.19
N THR A 138 -7.61 3.25 13.70
CA THR A 138 -6.65 3.76 14.69
C THR A 138 -5.29 3.11 14.50
N TYR A 139 -4.21 3.91 14.58
CA TYR A 139 -2.84 3.40 14.71
C TYR A 139 -2.57 3.02 16.17
N GLN A 140 -1.90 1.88 16.38
CA GLN A 140 -1.58 1.37 17.72
C GLN A 140 -0.22 1.87 18.19
N THR A 141 -0.08 2.10 19.50
CA THR A 141 1.22 2.38 20.13
C THR A 141 1.95 1.06 20.45
N PRO A 142 3.27 1.08 20.67
CA PRO A 142 4.02 -0.05 21.20
C PRO A 142 3.41 -0.66 22.47
N GLU A 143 2.74 0.13 23.31
CA GLU A 143 2.08 -0.39 24.51
C GLU A 143 0.87 -1.28 24.20
N ASP A 144 0.16 -1.01 23.09
CA ASP A 144 -0.99 -1.82 22.66
C ASP A 144 -0.57 -3.23 22.23
N LEU A 145 0.66 -3.39 21.71
CA LEU A 145 1.26 -4.66 21.27
C LEU A 145 1.51 -5.63 22.44
N ASP A 146 2.00 -5.12 23.56
CA ASP A 146 2.32 -5.93 24.75
C ASP A 146 1.07 -6.43 25.49
N SER A 147 -0.05 -5.71 25.40
CA SER A 147 -1.32 -6.11 26.02
C SER A 147 -2.01 -7.29 25.35
N GLU A 148 -1.90 -7.42 24.02
CA GLU A 148 -2.52 -8.55 23.29
C GLU A 148 -1.73 -9.86 23.49
N ILE A 149 -0.39 -9.80 23.48
CA ILE A 149 0.47 -10.98 23.73
C ILE A 149 0.21 -11.58 25.11
N LYS A 150 -0.08 -10.75 26.13
CA LYS A 150 -0.41 -11.21 27.47
C LYS A 150 -1.78 -11.88 27.58
N ASN A 151 -2.71 -11.59 26.67
CA ASN A 151 -4.03 -12.21 26.67
C ASN A 151 -4.01 -13.58 25.97
N ASP A 152 -3.19 -13.76 24.93
CA ASP A 152 -3.07 -15.05 24.23
C ASP A 152 -2.29 -16.10 25.03
N ILE A 153 -1.41 -15.69 25.96
CA ILE A 153 -0.68 -16.62 26.85
C ILE A 153 -1.54 -17.07 28.04
N LYS A 154 -2.70 -16.43 28.28
CA LYS A 154 -3.61 -16.74 29.39
C LYS A 154 -4.88 -17.51 28.99
N ALA A 155 -5.02 -17.92 27.72
CA ALA A 155 -6.13 -18.74 27.24
C ALA A 155 -5.76 -20.23 27.19
#